data_AF-A0A1E1W781-F1
#
_entry.id   AF-A0A1E1W781-F1
#
_cell.length_a   1.000
_cell.length_b   1.000
_cell.length_c   1.000
_cell.angle_alpha   90.00
_cell.angle_beta   90.00
_cell.angle_gamma   90.00
#
_symmetry.space_group_name_H-M   'P 1'
#
loop_
_entity.id
_entity.type
_entity.pdbx_description
1 polymer ?
#
loop_
_entity_poly.entity_id
_entity_poly.type
_entity_poly.pdbx_seq_one_letter_code
_entity_poly.pdbx_strand_id
1 'polypeptide(L)'
;HELYDDPALFRRHMDEEHASFSIKVAFHSLPKSEFIKADCSSLRCRLCSEQHKDLETIAEHLKTVHEKRINFDGKLGVMPYVLQKDVYNCAVCGKNFPSLFHLNRHTVTHFL
;
A
#
# COMPACT_ATOMS: atom_id res chain seq x y z
N HIS A 1 3.96 -5.00 -21.63
CA HIS A 1 4.71 -4.80 -20.38
C HIS A 1 5.38 -3.45 -20.53
N GLU A 2 4.71 -2.40 -20.09
CA GLU A 2 5.28 -1.05 -20.12
C GLU A 2 6.14 -0.89 -18.87
N LEU A 3 7.41 -0.54 -19.06
CA LEU A 3 8.35 -0.30 -17.98
C LEU A 3 8.31 1.20 -17.67
N TYR A 4 8.05 1.54 -16.41
CA TYR A 4 7.98 2.92 -15.93
C TYR A 4 9.13 3.17 -14.95
N ASP A 5 10.07 4.04 -15.31
CA ASP A 5 11.18 4.43 -14.43
C ASP A 5 10.77 5.46 -13.37
N ASP A 6 9.74 6.27 -13.64
CA ASP A 6 9.21 7.27 -12.72
C ASP A 6 7.97 6.76 -11.98
N PRO A 7 8.01 6.61 -10.64
CA PRO A 7 6.87 6.20 -9.83
C PRO A 7 5.63 7.10 -10.00
N ALA A 8 5.81 8.38 -10.33
CA ALA A 8 4.69 9.29 -10.58
C ALA A 8 3.97 8.97 -11.89
N LEU A 9 4.71 8.60 -12.95
CA LEU A 9 4.12 8.17 -14.21
C LEU A 9 3.37 6.85 -14.05
N PHE A 10 3.95 5.90 -13.31
CA PHE A 10 3.29 4.65 -12.98
C PHE A 10 1.99 4.87 -12.20
N ARG A 11 2.00 5.74 -11.17
CA ARG A 11 0.80 6.08 -10.39
C ARG A 11 -0.30 6.67 -11.26
N ARG A 12 0.05 7.58 -12.18
CA ARG A 12 -0.93 8.18 -13.10
C ARG A 12 -1.56 7.13 -14.03
N HIS A 13 -0.77 6.23 -14.60
CA HIS A 13 -1.29 5.11 -15.40
C HIS A 13 -2.26 4.24 -14.57
N MET A 14 -1.92 3.91 -13.32
CA MET A 14 -2.80 3.15 -12.43
C MET A 14 -4.12 3.89 -12.13
N ASP A 15 -4.10 5.22 -11.97
CA ASP A 15 -5.30 6.03 -11.75
C ASP A 15 -6.17 6.14 -13.03
N GLU A 16 -5.57 6.26 -14.21
CA GLU A 16 -6.26 6.45 -15.50
C GLU A 16 -6.81 5.15 -16.10
N GLU A 17 -6.01 4.07 -16.10
CA GLU A 17 -6.33 2.82 -16.81
C GLU A 17 -6.81 1.69 -15.88
N HIS A 18 -6.58 1.82 -14.57
CA HIS A 18 -6.88 0.77 -13.59
C HIS A 18 -7.81 1.24 -12.46
N ALA A 19 -8.77 2.12 -12.79
CA ALA A 19 -9.82 2.54 -11.86
C ALA A 19 -10.61 1.35 -11.27
N SER A 20 -10.91 0.33 -12.08
CA SER A 20 -11.53 -0.92 -11.66
C SER A 20 -10.50 -2.05 -11.52
N PHE A 21 -9.75 -2.05 -10.41
CA PHE A 21 -8.82 -3.14 -10.11
C PHE A 21 -9.53 -4.32 -9.42
N SER A 22 -9.34 -5.53 -9.94
CA SER A 22 -9.88 -6.76 -9.32
C SER A 22 -8.91 -7.30 -8.27
N ILE A 23 -9.31 -7.20 -7.00
CA ILE A 23 -8.55 -7.76 -5.87
C ILE A 23 -8.24 -9.25 -6.04
N LYS A 24 -9.04 -10.00 -6.80
CA LYS A 24 -8.83 -11.43 -7.07
C LYS A 24 -7.47 -11.69 -7.73
N VAL A 25 -7.00 -10.78 -8.58
CA VAL A 25 -5.71 -10.91 -9.26
C VAL A 25 -4.57 -10.73 -8.26
N ALA A 26 -4.66 -9.75 -7.35
CA ALA A 26 -3.67 -9.56 -6.29
C ALA A 26 -3.55 -10.80 -5.39
N PHE A 27 -4.69 -11.37 -4.96
CA PHE A 27 -4.70 -12.55 -4.10
C PHE A 27 -4.33 -13.85 -4.82
N HIS A 28 -4.52 -13.96 -6.13
CA HIS A 28 -4.16 -15.17 -6.89
C HIS A 28 -2.64 -15.41 -6.87
N SER A 29 -1.85 -14.34 -6.90
CA SER A 29 -0.38 -14.41 -6.90
C SER A 29 0.24 -14.40 -5.51
N LEU A 30 -0.57 -14.33 -4.44
CA LEU A 30 -0.10 -14.28 -3.06
C LEU A 30 -0.20 -15.66 -2.39
N PRO A 31 0.90 -16.17 -1.81
CA PRO A 31 0.82 -17.31 -0.89
C PRO A 31 -0.12 -16.98 0.28
N LYS A 32 -0.80 -17.99 0.82
CA LYS A 32 -1.83 -17.85 1.88
C LYS A 32 -1.37 -17.17 3.19
N SER A 33 -0.08 -16.86 3.34
CA SER A 33 0.51 -16.31 4.55
C SER A 33 1.35 -15.04 4.31
N GLU A 34 1.31 -14.46 3.11
CA GLU A 34 2.05 -13.23 2.81
C GLU A 34 1.18 -11.97 2.89
N PHE A 35 1.80 -10.86 3.31
CA PHE A 35 1.18 -9.55 3.32
C PHE A 35 1.08 -8.98 1.91
N ILE A 36 -0.04 -8.34 1.58
CA ILE A 36 -0.19 -7.59 0.34
C ILE A 36 0.70 -6.35 0.41
N LYS A 37 1.64 -6.19 -0.50
CA LYS A 37 2.50 -5.01 -0.54
C LYS A 37 1.76 -3.89 -1.24
N ALA A 38 1.60 -2.74 -0.57
CA ALA A 38 0.88 -1.59 -1.11
C ALA A 38 1.73 -0.32 -1.05
N ASP A 39 1.75 0.42 -2.17
CA ASP A 39 2.26 1.79 -2.16
C ASP A 39 1.26 2.71 -1.45
N CYS A 40 1.71 3.40 -0.42
CA CYS A 40 0.94 4.35 0.37
C CYS A 40 1.39 5.80 0.13
N SER A 41 2.04 6.09 -1.02
CA SER A 41 2.46 7.45 -1.37
C SER A 41 1.29 8.42 -1.52
N SER A 42 0.09 7.90 -1.84
CA SER A 42 -1.16 8.67 -1.93
C SER A 42 -2.31 7.88 -1.30
N LEU A 43 -2.28 7.74 0.02
CA LEU A 43 -3.32 7.04 0.75
C LEU A 43 -4.56 7.94 0.92
N ARG A 44 -5.58 7.69 0.11
CA ARG A 44 -6.87 8.40 0.12
C ARG A 44 -8.04 7.44 0.16
N CYS A 45 -9.11 7.81 0.86
CA CYS A 45 -10.35 7.06 0.86
C CYS A 45 -11.01 7.14 -0.52
N ARG A 46 -11.41 6.00 -1.11
CA ARG A 46 -12.08 5.98 -2.42
C ARG A 46 -13.54 6.40 -2.38
N LEU A 47 -14.14 6.50 -1.18
CA LEU A 47 -15.56 6.84 -1.01
C LEU A 47 -15.77 8.34 -0.83
N CYS A 48 -14.84 9.03 -0.16
CA CYS A 48 -14.95 10.45 0.16
C CYS A 48 -13.72 11.28 -0.27
N SER A 49 -12.67 10.65 -0.78
CA SER A 49 -11.39 11.29 -1.16
C SER A 49 -10.58 11.91 -0.01
N GLU A 50 -10.94 11.64 1.24
CA GLU A 50 -10.17 12.08 2.42
C GLU A 50 -8.77 11.43 2.45
N GLN A 51 -7.74 12.22 2.75
CA GLN A 51 -6.37 11.75 2.81
C GLN A 51 -6.01 11.26 4.21
N HIS A 52 -5.23 10.18 4.28
CA HIS A 52 -4.79 9.58 5.53
C HIS A 52 -3.29 9.34 5.53
N LYS A 53 -2.68 9.41 6.72
CA LYS A 53 -1.23 9.27 6.88
C LYS A 53 -0.75 7.82 6.88
N ASP A 54 -1.59 6.89 7.31
CA ASP A 54 -1.22 5.50 7.52
C ASP A 54 -2.43 4.55 7.37
N LEU A 55 -2.16 3.25 7.29
CA LEU A 55 -3.20 2.23 7.09
C LEU A 55 -4.18 2.15 8.27
N GLU A 56 -3.72 2.47 9.48
CA GLU A 56 -4.55 2.41 10.68
C GLU A 56 -5.61 3.51 10.67
N THR A 57 -5.21 4.74 10.34
CA THR A 57 -6.11 5.89 10.25
C THR A 57 -7.15 5.75 9.14
N ILE A 58 -6.78 5.25 7.95
CA ILE A 58 -7.77 4.99 6.89
C ILE A 58 -8.68 3.81 7.24
N ALA A 59 -8.16 2.78 7.92
CA ALA A 59 -8.98 1.65 8.34
C ALA A 59 -10.01 2.09 9.40
N GLU A 60 -9.59 2.92 10.36
CA GLU A 60 -10.50 3.51 11.34
C GLU A 60 -11.55 4.37 10.65
N HIS A 61 -11.15 5.28 9.74
CA HIS A 61 -12.06 6.09 8.94
C HIS A 61 -13.08 5.24 8.18
N LEU A 62 -12.66 4.17 7.52
CA LEU A 62 -13.56 3.27 6.80
C LEU A 62 -14.57 2.60 7.74
N LYS A 63 -14.18 2.28 8.98
CA LYS A 63 -15.07 1.68 9.99
C LYS A 63 -16.04 2.70 10.59
N THR A 64 -15.58 3.91 10.92
CA THR A 64 -16.36 4.91 11.66
C THR A 64 -17.21 5.80 10.76
N VAL A 65 -16.68 6.21 9.61
CA VAL A 65 -17.33 7.15 8.67
C VAL A 65 -18.13 6.41 7.60
N HIS A 66 -17.63 5.25 7.15
CA HIS A 66 -18.25 4.48 6.06
C HIS A 66 -18.80 3.13 6.49
N GLU A 67 -18.83 2.87 7.81
CA GLU A 67 -19.43 1.68 8.44
C GLU A 67 -18.95 0.35 7.83
N LYS A 68 -17.70 0.33 7.35
CA LYS A 68 -17.10 -0.89 6.79
C LYS A 68 -16.69 -1.84 7.91
N ARG A 69 -17.00 -3.11 7.71
CA ARG A 69 -16.60 -4.19 8.62
C ARG A 69 -15.12 -4.48 8.45
N ILE A 70 -14.30 -3.85 9.29
CA ILE A 70 -12.87 -4.08 9.38
C ILE A 70 -12.57 -4.73 10.73
N ASN A 71 -11.85 -5.85 10.69
CA ASN A 71 -11.37 -6.53 11.88
C ASN A 71 -10.01 -5.96 12.28
N PHE A 72 -9.91 -5.49 13.53
CA PHE A 72 -8.67 -4.96 14.12
C PHE A 72 -8.06 -5.93 15.16
N ASP A 73 -8.63 -7.11 15.32
CA ASP A 73 -8.12 -8.18 16.20
C ASP A 73 -6.78 -8.78 15.69
N GLY A 74 -6.35 -8.40 14.49
CA GLY A 74 -5.05 -8.75 13.93
C GLY A 74 -4.50 -7.66 13.00
N LYS A 75 -3.33 -7.92 12.39
CA LYS A 75 -2.73 -7.02 11.40
C LYS A 75 -3.64 -6.94 10.16
N LEU A 76 -3.70 -5.78 9.50
CA LEU A 76 -4.54 -5.54 8.31
C LEU A 76 -4.17 -6.39 7.07
N GLY A 77 -3.12 -7.23 7.15
CA GLY A 77 -2.66 -8.06 6.04
C GLY A 77 -2.02 -7.26 4.89
N VAL A 78 -1.76 -5.97 5.10
CA VAL A 78 -1.15 -5.06 4.12
C VAL A 78 0.19 -4.57 4.66
N MET A 79 1.22 -4.66 3.84
CA MET A 79 2.56 -4.14 4.09
C MET A 79 2.74 -2.83 3.31
N PRO A 80 2.68 -1.66 3.98
CA PRO A 80 2.78 -0.38 3.32
C PRO A 80 4.24 -0.04 2.99
N TYR A 81 4.46 0.55 1.84
CA TYR A 81 5.71 1.18 1.45
C TYR A 81 5.45 2.50 0.70
N VAL A 82 6.47 3.34 0.55
CA VAL A 82 6.35 4.59 -0.22
C VAL A 82 7.41 4.58 -1.31
N LEU A 83 6.96 4.54 -2.57
CA LEU A 83 7.80 4.72 -3.76
C LEU A 83 7.97 6.21 -4.08
N GLN A 84 9.18 6.69 -3.84
CA GLN A 84 9.64 7.97 -4.36
C GLN A 84 10.72 7.73 -5.42
N LYS A 85 10.90 8.73 -6.29
CA LYS A 85 11.95 8.69 -7.30
C LYS A 85 13.30 8.53 -6.61
N ASP A 86 14.07 7.53 -7.02
CA ASP A 86 15.39 7.17 -6.50
C ASP A 86 15.47 6.80 -4.99
N VAL A 87 14.34 6.74 -4.27
CA VAL A 87 14.31 6.46 -2.83
C VAL A 87 13.13 5.56 -2.46
N TYR A 88 13.43 4.46 -1.76
CA TYR A 88 12.43 3.53 -1.24
C TYR A 88 12.26 3.76 0.26
N ASN A 89 11.10 4.26 0.69
CA ASN A 89 10.87 4.58 2.10
C ASN A 89 9.98 3.54 2.77
N CYS A 90 10.35 3.16 3.99
CA CYS A 90 9.50 2.37 4.86
C CYS A 90 8.37 3.24 5.40
N ALA A 91 7.13 2.91 5.06
CA ALA A 91 5.96 3.64 5.54
C ALA A 91 5.72 3.50 7.05
N VAL A 92 6.34 2.51 7.70
CA VAL A 92 6.17 2.24 9.14
C VAL A 92 7.11 3.10 9.99
N CYS A 93 8.37 3.25 9.58
CA CYS A 93 9.40 3.91 10.39
C CYS A 93 10.10 5.09 9.70
N GLY A 94 9.77 5.38 8.45
CA GLY A 94 10.35 6.47 7.67
C GLY A 94 11.79 6.26 7.21
N LYS A 95 12.39 5.07 7.38
CA LYS A 95 13.76 4.79 6.90
C LYS A 95 13.82 4.66 5.39
N ASN A 96 14.90 5.19 4.81
CA ASN A 96 15.16 5.20 3.37
C ASN A 96 16.07 4.02 2.99
N PHE A 97 15.82 3.43 1.82
CA PHE A 97 16.56 2.30 1.29
C PHE A 97 16.92 2.51 -0.17
N PRO A 98 18.08 1.97 -0.62
CA PRO A 98 18.57 2.15 -1.99
C PRO A 98 17.84 1.26 -3.01
N SER A 99 17.10 0.24 -2.58
CA SER A 99 16.32 -0.60 -3.47
C SER A 99 15.12 -1.25 -2.78
N LEU A 100 14.13 -1.65 -3.57
CA LEU A 100 12.95 -2.39 -3.10
C LEU A 100 13.34 -3.69 -2.35
N PHE A 101 14.44 -4.34 -2.74
CA PHE A 101 14.95 -5.53 -2.04
C PHE A 101 15.37 -5.21 -0.59
N HIS A 102 16.12 -4.12 -0.40
CA HIS A 102 16.56 -3.68 0.94
C HIS A 102 15.37 -3.27 1.80
N LEU A 103 14.43 -2.54 1.21
CA LEU A 103 13.18 -2.17 1.87
C LEU A 103 12.38 -3.42 2.29
N ASN A 104 12.20 -4.41 1.39
CA ASN A 104 11.49 -5.66 1.70
C ASN A 104 12.14 -6.43 2.85
N ARG A 105 13.47 -6.51 2.89
CA ARG A 105 14.18 -7.17 3.99
C ARG A 105 14.01 -6.41 5.30
N HIS A 106 13.93 -5.08 5.24
CA HIS A 106 13.65 -4.26 6.43
C HIS A 106 12.21 -4.40 6.89
N THR A 107 11.21 -4.38 6.01
CA THR A 107 9.81 -4.45 6.41
C THR A 107 9.50 -5.73 7.16
N VAL A 108 10.17 -6.84 6.83
CA VAL A 108 10.14 -8.08 7.62
C VAL A 108 10.32 -7.84 9.12
N THR A 109 11.19 -6.92 9.56
CA THR A 109 11.43 -6.66 11.00
C THR A 109 10.25 -5.98 11.72
N HIS A 110 9.26 -5.46 11.00
CA HIS A 110 8.03 -4.90 11.58
C HIS A 110 6.87 -5.90 11.56
N PHE A 111 6.93 -6.87 10.63
CA PHE A 111 5.81 -7.74 10.33
C PHE A 111 5.98 -9.19 10.84
N LEU A 112 7.21 -9.67 11.00
CA LEU A 112 7.63 -10.92 11.66
C LEU A 112 8.18 -10.64 13.06
#